data_AF-A0A3B3ZDM9-F1
#
_entry.id   AF-A0A3B3ZDM9-F1
#
_cell.length_a   1.000
_cell.length_b   1.000
_cell.length_c   1.000
_cell.angle_alpha   90.00
_cell.angle_beta   90.00
_cell.angle_gamma   90.00
#
_symmetry.space_group_name_H-M   'P 1'
#
loop_
_entity.id
_entity.type
_entity.pdbx_description
1 polymer ?
#
loop_
_entity_poly.entity_id
_entity_poly.type
_entity_poly.pdbx_seq_one_letter_code
_entity_poly.pdbx_strand_id
1 'polypeptide(L)'
;MGQVEELRSLYRKEAVERKSLYNKLLELQGNIRVFCRCRKSTKSESCLDSVDEQEVAVVQKGSRKKFQFDKVYGSNSTQDEVFAGTLPVISSCVDGYNVCILAYGQTGSGKTYTMMGTKERPGVNIRSGNTVSMLEIYNETLNDLLSKSPGSALDLRVQGKSVSVPGLTQVQVQTESDILSAMEMGEKNRKIAATKMNIQSSRSHLVVALEVEGSDEVSGLTSRGTLTLCDLAGSERISKTEATGQRLVEAAAINKSLTALGQVFSALKCNALHVPFRNSKLTHLLQPSLSGDAKVRLNKSFI
;
A
#
# COMPACT_ATOMS: atom_id res chain seq x y z
N MET A 1 26.87 38.85 5.53
CA MET A 1 25.50 38.55 6.00
C MET A 1 24.47 38.62 4.87
N GLY A 2 24.42 39.68 4.05
CA GLY A 2 23.42 39.81 2.97
C GLY A 2 23.38 38.68 1.92
N GLN A 3 24.54 38.18 1.45
CA GLN A 3 24.56 37.11 0.44
C GLN A 3 24.00 35.76 0.93
N VAL A 4 24.17 35.44 2.22
CA VAL A 4 23.62 34.21 2.80
C VAL A 4 22.10 34.29 2.90
N GLU A 5 21.58 35.47 3.23
CA GLU A 5 20.14 35.72 3.34
C GLU A 5 19.46 35.74 1.97
N GLU A 6 20.14 36.29 0.96
CA GLU A 6 19.71 36.24 -0.43
C GLU A 6 19.70 34.80 -0.97
N LEU A 7 20.77 34.02 -0.74
CA LEU A 7 20.82 32.60 -1.10
C LEU A 7 19.72 31.77 -0.42
N ARG A 8 19.43 32.04 0.87
CA ARG A 8 18.31 31.39 1.58
C ARG A 8 16.96 31.75 0.96
N SER A 9 16.77 33.00 0.55
CA SER A 9 15.54 33.44 -0.12
C SER A 9 15.35 32.78 -1.49
N LEU A 10 16.42 32.70 -2.28
CA LEU A 10 16.45 31.97 -3.57
C LEU A 10 16.15 30.49 -3.39
N TYR A 11 16.80 29.83 -2.41
CA TYR A 11 16.55 28.43 -2.09
C TYR A 11 15.09 28.17 -1.71
N ARG A 12 14.48 29.03 -0.89
CA ARG A 12 13.06 28.90 -0.52
C ARG A 12 12.14 28.98 -1.73
N LYS A 13 12.39 29.92 -2.65
CA LYS A 13 11.61 30.06 -3.88
C LYS A 13 11.74 28.81 -4.76
N GLU A 14 12.97 28.34 -4.97
CA GLU A 14 13.23 27.11 -5.74
C GLU A 14 12.59 25.88 -5.11
N ALA A 15 12.69 25.71 -3.79
CA ALA A 15 12.14 24.55 -3.10
C ALA A 15 10.61 24.48 -3.23
N VAL A 16 9.92 25.61 -3.08
CA VAL A 16 8.47 25.72 -3.26
C VAL A 16 8.07 25.45 -4.71
N GLU A 17 8.81 26.01 -5.67
CA GLU A 17 8.54 25.81 -7.09
C GLU A 17 8.79 24.36 -7.51
N ARG A 18 9.89 23.75 -7.08
CA ARG A 18 10.20 22.33 -7.30
C ARG A 18 9.10 21.44 -6.75
N LYS A 19 8.64 21.67 -5.52
CA LYS A 19 7.52 20.93 -4.92
C LYS A 19 6.24 21.07 -5.75
N SER A 20 5.91 22.28 -6.19
CA SER A 20 4.73 22.53 -7.03
C SER A 20 4.82 21.83 -8.39
N LEU A 21 5.95 21.94 -9.07
CA LEU A 21 6.20 21.29 -10.37
C LEU A 21 6.18 19.78 -10.25
N TYR A 22 6.78 19.24 -9.18
CA TYR A 22 6.79 17.81 -8.92
C TYR A 22 5.39 17.25 -8.67
N ASN A 23 4.57 17.94 -7.87
CA ASN A 23 3.19 17.54 -7.66
C ASN A 23 2.37 17.59 -8.97
N LYS A 24 2.51 18.65 -9.77
CA LYS A 24 1.87 18.76 -11.09
C LYS A 24 2.30 17.62 -12.02
N LEU A 25 3.59 17.28 -12.04
CA LEU A 25 4.09 16.16 -12.84
C LEU A 25 3.42 14.84 -12.43
N LEU A 26 3.24 14.60 -11.13
CA LEU A 26 2.56 13.41 -10.63
C LEU A 26 1.06 13.42 -10.93
N GLU A 27 0.39 14.58 -10.86
CA GLU A 27 -1.02 14.72 -11.24
C GLU A 27 -1.23 14.45 -12.73
N LEU A 28 -0.34 14.94 -13.59
CA LEU A 28 -0.35 14.68 -15.04
C LEU A 28 -0.10 13.21 -15.36
N GLN A 29 0.71 12.51 -14.56
CA GLN A 29 0.89 11.06 -14.65
C GLN A 29 -0.29 10.26 -14.07
N GLY A 30 -1.27 10.92 -13.47
CA GLY A 30 -2.39 10.31 -12.78
C GLY A 30 -2.11 10.05 -11.30
N ASN A 31 -3.04 10.49 -10.44
CA ASN A 31 -2.96 10.25 -8.99
C ASN A 31 -3.12 8.77 -8.61
N ILE A 32 -3.68 7.95 -9.50
CA ILE A 32 -3.81 6.49 -9.31
C ILE A 32 -3.03 5.81 -10.43
N ARG A 33 -1.98 5.06 -10.07
CA ARG A 33 -1.15 4.30 -11.01
C ARG A 33 -1.17 2.81 -10.69
N VAL A 34 -1.28 1.98 -11.72
CA VAL A 34 -1.31 0.53 -11.62
C VAL A 34 -0.07 -0.06 -12.27
N PHE A 35 0.76 -0.68 -11.44
CA PHE A 35 1.98 -1.35 -11.82
C PHE A 35 1.73 -2.86 -11.86
N CYS A 36 2.19 -3.53 -12.91
CA CYS A 36 2.15 -4.97 -13.02
C CYS A 36 3.53 -5.54 -12.67
N ARG A 37 3.57 -6.60 -11.87
CA ARG A 37 4.79 -7.36 -11.59
C ARG A 37 4.57 -8.83 -11.90
N CYS A 38 5.35 -9.36 -12.83
CA CYS A 38 5.33 -10.76 -13.21
C CYS A 38 6.37 -11.52 -12.39
N ARG A 39 5.99 -12.60 -11.69
CA ARG A 39 6.94 -13.42 -10.93
C ARG A 39 7.52 -14.53 -11.82
N LYS A 40 8.78 -14.93 -11.58
CA LYS A 40 9.32 -16.17 -12.15
C LYS A 40 8.54 -17.37 -11.61
N SER A 41 7.88 -18.12 -12.49
CA SER A 41 7.35 -19.44 -12.17
C SER A 41 8.49 -20.44 -12.05
N THR A 42 8.49 -21.25 -11.01
CA THR A 42 9.36 -22.44 -10.89
C THR A 42 8.75 -23.68 -11.53
N LYS A 43 7.51 -23.59 -12.04
CA LYS A 43 6.79 -24.66 -12.74
C LYS A 43 6.81 -24.42 -14.26
N SER A 44 6.88 -25.52 -15.01
CA SER A 44 7.24 -25.61 -16.43
C SER A 44 6.29 -24.92 -17.44
N GLU A 45 5.12 -24.43 -17.03
CA GLU A 45 4.21 -23.68 -17.92
C GLU A 45 3.93 -22.28 -17.37
N SER A 46 4.63 -21.30 -17.92
CA SER A 46 4.33 -19.87 -17.74
C SER A 46 3.20 -19.48 -18.68
N CYS A 47 2.13 -18.87 -18.17
CA CYS A 47 1.04 -18.34 -19.01
C CYS A 47 1.39 -17.01 -19.68
N LEU A 48 2.58 -16.47 -19.40
CA LEU A 48 3.08 -15.19 -19.87
C LEU A 48 3.68 -15.35 -21.28
N ASP A 49 3.11 -14.62 -22.22
CA ASP A 49 3.43 -14.69 -23.66
C ASP A 49 4.41 -13.57 -24.05
N SER A 50 4.06 -12.32 -23.76
CA SER A 50 4.96 -11.17 -24.00
C SER A 50 4.83 -10.13 -22.89
N VAL A 51 5.95 -9.48 -22.56
CA VAL A 51 6.03 -8.36 -21.62
C VAL A 51 6.72 -7.20 -22.31
N ASP A 52 6.04 -6.06 -22.31
CA ASP A 52 6.54 -4.76 -22.72
C ASP A 52 6.44 -3.78 -21.53
N GLU A 53 6.99 -2.57 -21.62
CA GLU A 53 7.03 -1.61 -20.51
C GLU A 53 5.65 -1.23 -19.95
N GLN A 54 4.60 -1.28 -20.78
CA GLN A 54 3.23 -0.92 -20.39
C GLN A 54 2.17 -1.97 -20.76
N GLU A 55 2.58 -3.08 -21.39
CA GLU A 55 1.65 -4.13 -21.83
C GLU A 55 2.15 -5.51 -21.40
N VAL A 56 1.24 -6.35 -20.93
CA VAL A 56 1.50 -7.79 -20.75
C VAL A 56 0.46 -8.60 -21.51
N ALA A 57 0.94 -9.59 -22.26
CA ALA A 57 0.10 -10.58 -22.92
C ALA A 57 0.21 -11.91 -22.18
N VAL A 58 -0.94 -12.55 -21.95
CA VAL A 58 -1.04 -13.89 -21.37
C VAL A 58 -1.85 -14.79 -22.28
N VAL A 59 -1.44 -16.06 -22.38
CA VAL A 59 -2.18 -17.10 -23.08
C VAL A 59 -2.83 -18.00 -22.03
N GLN A 60 -4.16 -18.05 -22.06
CA GLN A 60 -4.94 -18.90 -21.17
C GLN A 60 -5.96 -19.67 -22.00
N LYS A 61 -5.91 -21.01 -21.92
CA LYS A 61 -6.85 -21.91 -22.63
C LYS A 61 -6.94 -21.61 -24.14
N GLY A 62 -5.80 -21.35 -24.78
CA GLY A 62 -5.74 -21.01 -26.21
C GLY A 62 -6.15 -19.58 -26.57
N SER A 63 -6.64 -18.78 -25.62
CA SER A 63 -6.97 -17.36 -25.83
C SER A 63 -5.82 -16.46 -25.38
N ARG A 64 -5.36 -15.60 -26.29
CA ARG A 64 -4.38 -14.54 -25.98
C ARG A 64 -5.13 -13.30 -25.47
N LYS A 65 -4.76 -12.82 -24.29
CA LYS A 65 -5.32 -11.60 -23.69
C LYS A 65 -4.21 -10.61 -23.39
N LYS A 66 -4.45 -9.35 -23.73
CA LYS A 66 -3.55 -8.23 -23.49
C LYS A 66 -4.10 -7.35 -22.37
N PHE A 67 -3.20 -6.86 -21.52
CA PHE A 67 -3.51 -5.97 -20.41
C PHE A 67 -2.53 -4.82 -20.40
N GLN A 68 -3.04 -3.59 -20.29
CA GLN A 68 -2.24 -2.38 -20.20
C GLN A 68 -2.12 -1.91 -18.75
N PHE A 69 -0.95 -1.38 -18.41
CA PHE A 69 -0.57 -0.89 -17.09
C PHE A 69 0.31 0.35 -17.24
N ASP A 70 0.41 1.16 -16.17
CA ASP A 70 1.30 2.33 -16.16
C ASP A 70 2.78 1.95 -16.22
N LYS A 71 3.11 0.75 -15.72
CA LYS A 71 4.42 0.11 -15.83
C LYS A 71 4.31 -1.39 -15.60
N VAL A 72 5.07 -2.18 -16.34
CA VAL A 72 5.18 -3.63 -16.17
C VAL A 72 6.62 -4.00 -15.82
N TYR A 73 6.77 -4.75 -14.73
CA TYR A 73 8.02 -5.36 -14.31
C TYR A 73 8.00 -6.83 -14.72
N GLY A 74 8.91 -7.21 -15.61
CA GLY A 74 9.07 -8.58 -16.06
C GLY A 74 9.60 -9.50 -14.96
N SER A 75 9.68 -10.78 -15.27
CA SER A 75 10.14 -11.81 -14.34
C SER A 75 11.61 -11.63 -13.90
N ASN A 76 12.41 -10.94 -14.71
CA ASN A 76 13.81 -10.62 -14.40
C ASN A 76 13.98 -9.34 -13.56
N SER A 77 12.92 -8.55 -13.37
CA SER A 77 13.03 -7.27 -12.67
C SER A 77 13.37 -7.46 -11.19
N THR A 78 14.29 -6.63 -10.72
CA THR A 78 14.80 -6.70 -9.34
C THR A 78 13.87 -5.97 -8.37
N GLN A 79 14.08 -6.20 -7.06
CA GLN A 79 13.38 -5.43 -6.03
C GLN A 79 13.75 -3.95 -6.08
N ASP A 80 15.03 -3.66 -6.33
CA ASP A 80 15.54 -2.29 -6.38
C ASP A 80 14.92 -1.51 -7.54
N GLU A 81 14.69 -2.16 -8.69
CA GLU A 81 13.97 -1.56 -9.82
C GLU A 81 12.51 -1.24 -9.49
N VAL A 82 11.83 -2.15 -8.81
CA VAL A 82 10.43 -1.93 -8.37
C VAL A 82 10.37 -0.81 -7.34
N PHE A 83 11.31 -0.79 -6.40
CA PHE A 83 11.42 0.24 -5.38
C PHE A 83 11.76 1.61 -5.98
N ALA A 84 12.72 1.68 -6.91
CA ALA A 84 13.05 2.89 -7.65
C ALA A 84 11.83 3.46 -8.37
N GLY A 85 10.98 2.58 -8.90
CA GLY A 85 9.69 2.98 -9.44
C GLY A 85 8.75 3.62 -8.42
N THR A 86 8.80 3.21 -7.14
CA THR A 86 7.98 3.76 -6.04
C THR A 86 8.54 5.03 -5.41
N LEU A 87 9.85 5.31 -5.55
CA LEU A 87 10.49 6.50 -4.95
C LEU A 87 9.73 7.81 -5.19
N PRO A 88 9.19 8.09 -6.40
CA PRO A 88 8.49 9.36 -6.63
C PRO A 88 7.31 9.62 -5.71
N VAL A 89 6.53 8.58 -5.39
CA VAL A 89 5.40 8.75 -4.48
C VAL A 89 5.89 8.83 -3.03
N ILE A 90 6.98 8.17 -2.67
CA ILE A 90 7.57 8.28 -1.32
C ILE A 90 8.08 9.70 -1.08
N SER A 91 8.71 10.33 -2.07
CA SER A 91 9.12 11.73 -1.99
C SER A 91 7.94 12.67 -1.74
N SER A 92 6.78 12.42 -2.37
CA SER A 92 5.55 13.17 -2.07
C SER A 92 5.09 12.99 -0.62
N CYS A 93 5.35 11.85 0.01
CA CYS A 93 5.03 11.67 1.42
C CYS A 93 5.86 12.60 2.31
N VAL A 94 7.15 12.77 2.01
CA VAL A 94 8.03 13.72 2.70
C VAL A 94 7.55 15.15 2.49
N ASP A 95 7.02 15.47 1.31
CA ASP A 95 6.41 16.76 1.00
C ASP A 95 5.07 17.00 1.70
N GLY A 96 4.55 16.04 2.48
CA GLY A 96 3.32 16.17 3.25
C GLY A 96 2.06 15.66 2.55
N TYR A 97 2.19 14.87 1.49
CA TYR A 97 1.06 14.22 0.85
C TYR A 97 0.79 12.85 1.45
N ASN A 98 -0.48 12.43 1.45
CA ASN A 98 -0.82 11.05 1.79
C ASN A 98 -0.54 10.14 0.60
N VAL A 99 0.10 9.01 0.86
CA VAL A 99 0.53 8.06 -0.17
C VAL A 99 0.05 6.68 0.21
N CYS A 100 -0.59 5.99 -0.73
CA CYS A 100 -1.06 4.63 -0.53
C CYS A 100 -0.39 3.69 -1.54
N ILE A 101 0.30 2.67 -1.05
CA ILE A 101 0.86 1.60 -1.89
C ILE A 101 0.15 0.31 -1.55
N LEU A 102 -0.55 -0.24 -2.53
CA LEU A 102 -1.35 -1.45 -2.40
C LEU A 102 -0.67 -2.59 -3.16
N ALA A 103 -0.40 -3.70 -2.51
CA ALA A 103 -0.02 -4.94 -3.19
C ALA A 103 -1.26 -5.83 -3.35
N TYR A 104 -1.57 -6.15 -4.60
CA TYR A 104 -2.74 -6.96 -4.98
C TYR A 104 -2.33 -8.16 -5.82
N GLY A 105 -2.95 -9.32 -5.59
CA GLY A 105 -2.73 -10.54 -6.37
C GLY A 105 -3.09 -11.80 -5.60
N GLN A 106 -3.03 -12.95 -6.26
CA GLN A 106 -3.32 -14.24 -5.64
C GLN A 106 -2.31 -14.62 -4.54
N THR A 107 -2.67 -15.55 -3.67
CA THR A 107 -1.74 -16.15 -2.70
C THR A 107 -0.46 -16.67 -3.40
N GLY A 108 0.71 -16.31 -2.88
CA GLY A 108 2.00 -16.69 -3.47
C GLY A 108 2.50 -15.79 -4.61
N SER A 109 1.77 -14.74 -5.03
CA SER A 109 2.18 -13.85 -6.13
C SER A 109 3.34 -12.91 -5.80
N GLY A 110 3.75 -12.82 -4.53
CA GLY A 110 4.86 -11.96 -4.09
C GLY A 110 4.44 -10.59 -3.56
N LYS A 111 3.19 -10.43 -3.11
CA LYS A 111 2.70 -9.20 -2.46
C LYS A 111 3.56 -8.81 -1.25
N THR A 112 3.70 -9.72 -0.29
CA THR A 112 4.52 -9.53 0.92
C THR A 112 5.99 -9.29 0.58
N TYR A 113 6.53 -10.00 -0.42
CA TYR A 113 7.89 -9.77 -0.90
C TYR A 113 8.05 -8.37 -1.51
N THR A 114 7.06 -7.87 -2.26
CA THR A 114 7.11 -6.51 -2.83
C THR A 114 7.02 -5.43 -1.74
N MET A 115 6.16 -5.62 -0.74
CA MET A 115 5.92 -4.61 0.30
C MET A 115 7.00 -4.62 1.40
N MET A 116 7.40 -5.81 1.87
CA MET A 116 8.32 -5.98 3.00
C MET A 116 9.73 -6.39 2.58
N GLY A 117 9.88 -7.11 1.46
CA GLY A 117 11.17 -7.64 1.03
C GLY A 117 11.71 -8.75 1.93
N THR A 118 13.02 -8.96 1.90
CA THR A 118 13.77 -9.81 2.84
C THR A 118 14.77 -8.96 3.62
N LYS A 119 15.40 -9.52 4.66
CA LYS A 119 16.43 -8.79 5.45
C LYS A 119 17.58 -8.28 4.58
N GLU A 120 17.92 -9.01 3.53
CA GLU A 120 18.99 -8.69 2.58
C GLU A 120 18.51 -7.79 1.43
N ARG A 121 17.19 -7.71 1.20
CA ARG A 121 16.56 -6.94 0.11
C ARG A 121 15.26 -6.28 0.61
N PRO A 122 15.39 -5.17 1.36
CA PRO A 122 14.25 -4.50 1.97
C PRO A 122 13.22 -4.05 0.93
N GLY A 123 11.94 -4.20 1.25
CA GLY A 123 10.83 -3.73 0.41
C GLY A 123 10.59 -2.22 0.54
N VAL A 124 9.39 -1.78 0.11
CA VAL A 124 9.03 -0.35 0.00
C VAL A 124 8.92 0.38 1.35
N ASN A 125 8.94 -0.34 2.48
CA ASN A 125 8.52 0.16 3.79
C ASN A 125 9.60 0.82 4.68
N ILE A 126 10.86 0.91 4.27
CA ILE A 126 11.94 0.83 5.28
C ILE A 126 12.66 2.17 5.62
N ARG A 127 12.39 3.31 4.95
CA ARG A 127 13.39 4.40 4.95
C ARG A 127 13.08 5.73 5.65
N SER A 128 11.88 5.95 6.20
CA SER A 128 11.61 7.16 7.02
C SER A 128 10.22 7.14 7.66
N GLY A 129 10.14 7.47 8.95
CA GLY A 129 8.89 7.72 9.67
C GLY A 129 9.17 8.12 11.12
N ASN A 130 8.26 8.85 11.76
CA ASN A 130 8.28 9.17 13.18
C ASN A 130 7.46 8.16 14.00
N THR A 131 6.38 7.67 13.39
CA THR A 131 5.45 6.75 14.03
C THR A 131 5.09 5.62 13.07
N VAL A 132 5.18 4.38 13.54
CA VAL A 132 4.69 3.18 12.84
C VAL A 132 3.42 2.69 13.52
N SER A 133 2.40 2.37 12.74
CA SER A 133 1.25 1.58 13.18
C SER A 133 1.01 0.43 12.22
N MET A 134 0.58 -0.71 12.75
CA MET A 134 0.38 -1.93 11.96
C MET A 134 -0.87 -2.66 12.45
N LEU A 135 -1.79 -2.90 11.54
CA LEU A 135 -3.07 -3.56 11.81
C LEU A 135 -3.40 -4.61 10.76
N GLU A 136 -4.19 -5.59 11.18
CA GLU A 136 -4.76 -6.60 10.31
C GLU A 136 -6.28 -6.43 10.23
N ILE A 137 -6.82 -6.50 9.01
CA ILE A 137 -8.26 -6.57 8.77
C ILE A 137 -8.60 -7.99 8.38
N TYR A 138 -9.31 -8.68 9.27
CA TYR A 138 -9.80 -10.03 9.06
C TYR A 138 -11.29 -10.10 9.32
N ASN A 139 -12.06 -10.55 8.33
CA ASN A 139 -13.52 -10.67 8.42
C ASN A 139 -14.23 -9.38 8.92
N GLU A 140 -13.84 -8.21 8.38
CA GLU A 140 -14.33 -6.88 8.80
C GLU A 140 -14.07 -6.50 10.28
N THR A 141 -13.17 -7.24 10.95
CA THR A 141 -12.65 -6.91 12.29
C THR A 141 -11.23 -6.35 12.17
N LEU A 142 -10.93 -5.32 12.96
CA LEU A 142 -9.61 -4.70 13.04
C LEU A 142 -8.83 -5.30 14.22
N ASN A 143 -7.63 -5.78 13.95
CA ASN A 143 -6.71 -6.34 14.95
C ASN A 143 -5.42 -5.52 14.99
N ASP A 144 -5.04 -5.05 16.17
CA ASP A 144 -3.75 -4.39 16.40
C ASP A 144 -2.63 -5.43 16.38
N LEU A 145 -1.59 -5.23 15.57
CA LEU A 145 -0.44 -6.14 15.49
C LEU A 145 0.75 -5.67 16.35
N LEU A 146 0.73 -4.44 16.87
CA LEU A 146 1.80 -3.89 17.71
C LEU A 146 1.43 -3.79 19.20
N SER A 147 0.16 -4.03 19.55
CA SER A 147 -0.28 -4.04 20.94
C SER A 147 0.38 -5.17 21.76
N LYS A 148 0.84 -4.81 22.96
CA LYS A 148 1.32 -5.77 23.98
C LYS A 148 0.18 -6.51 24.68
N SER A 149 -1.04 -6.00 24.57
CA SER A 149 -2.26 -6.54 25.19
C SER A 149 -3.31 -6.80 24.10
N PRO A 150 -3.19 -7.93 23.36
CA PRO A 150 -4.14 -8.27 22.31
C PRO A 150 -5.51 -8.56 22.91
N GLY A 151 -6.57 -7.90 22.41
CA GLY A 151 -7.95 -8.21 22.81
C GLY A 151 -8.93 -7.04 22.82
N SER A 152 -8.46 -5.79 22.74
CA SER A 152 -9.36 -4.64 22.61
C SER A 152 -9.96 -4.60 21.20
N ALA A 153 -11.29 -4.61 21.10
CA ALA A 153 -11.96 -4.42 19.82
C ALA A 153 -11.64 -3.02 19.28
N LEU A 154 -11.04 -2.96 18.09
CA LEU A 154 -10.75 -1.71 17.41
C LEU A 154 -11.89 -1.37 16.43
N ASP A 155 -12.36 -0.13 16.50
CA ASP A 155 -13.37 0.39 15.59
C ASP A 155 -12.93 1.72 14.96
N LEU A 156 -13.45 1.95 13.76
CA LEU A 156 -13.17 3.17 12.99
C LEU A 156 -14.02 4.31 13.55
N ARG A 157 -13.39 5.46 13.78
CA ARG A 157 -14.08 6.73 14.01
C ARG A 157 -13.84 7.67 12.83
N VAL A 158 -14.89 8.37 12.44
CA VAL A 158 -14.87 9.31 11.33
C VAL A 158 -15.22 10.69 11.84
N GLN A 159 -14.38 11.67 11.53
CA GLN A 159 -14.67 13.08 11.79
C GLN A 159 -14.52 13.85 10.47
N GLY A 160 -15.64 14.06 9.77
CA GLY A 160 -15.63 14.67 8.45
C GLY A 160 -14.89 13.82 7.42
N LYS A 161 -13.73 14.29 6.95
CA LYS A 161 -12.86 13.57 5.99
C LYS A 161 -11.73 12.77 6.67
N SER A 162 -11.52 12.94 7.99
CA SER A 162 -10.51 12.18 8.71
C SER A 162 -11.08 10.86 9.23
N VAL A 163 -10.28 9.81 9.13
CA VAL A 163 -10.58 8.47 9.66
C VAL A 163 -9.50 8.11 10.64
N SER A 164 -9.88 7.71 11.84
CA SER A 164 -8.96 7.27 12.90
C SER A 164 -9.41 5.95 13.49
N VAL A 165 -8.45 5.23 14.07
CA VAL A 165 -8.70 3.99 14.82
C VAL A 165 -8.27 4.25 16.27
N PRO A 166 -9.17 4.74 17.13
CA PRO A 166 -8.82 4.98 18.53
C PRO A 166 -8.38 3.68 19.20
N GLY A 167 -7.31 3.75 19.98
CA GLY A 167 -6.72 2.59 20.64
C GLY A 167 -5.74 1.79 19.78
N LEU A 168 -5.54 2.17 18.51
CA LEU A 168 -4.46 1.60 17.69
C LEU A 168 -3.10 2.02 18.24
N THR A 169 -2.22 1.05 18.46
CA THR A 169 -0.87 1.26 18.96
C THR A 169 -0.03 2.00 17.93
N GLN A 170 0.57 3.11 18.37
CA GLN A 170 1.50 3.94 17.61
C GLN A 170 2.88 3.82 18.24
N VAL A 171 3.81 3.19 17.51
CA VAL A 171 5.20 3.00 17.96
C VAL A 171 6.05 4.13 17.42
N GLN A 172 6.67 4.90 18.31
CA GLN A 172 7.64 5.91 17.93
C GLN A 172 8.91 5.24 17.40
N VAL A 173 9.42 5.74 16.28
CA VAL A 173 10.60 5.22 15.60
C VAL A 173 11.56 6.38 15.29
N GLN A 174 12.85 6.16 15.52
CA GLN A 174 13.89 7.15 15.24
C GLN A 174 14.90 6.63 14.22
N THR A 175 15.06 5.31 14.15
CA THR A 175 16.00 4.64 13.27
C THR A 175 15.30 3.64 12.36
N GLU A 176 15.93 3.32 11.23
CA GLU A 176 15.52 2.21 10.37
C GLU A 176 15.39 0.89 11.16
N SER A 177 16.28 0.67 12.14
CA SER A 177 16.23 -0.50 13.01
C SER A 177 14.95 -0.57 13.85
N ASP A 178 14.41 0.56 14.30
CA ASP A 178 13.17 0.59 15.08
C ASP A 178 11.97 0.21 14.20
N ILE A 179 11.95 0.70 12.96
CA ILE A 179 10.94 0.33 11.97
C ILE A 179 11.01 -1.17 11.71
N LEU A 180 12.20 -1.72 11.46
CA LEU A 180 12.40 -3.15 11.24
C LEU A 180 11.95 -3.98 12.44
N SER A 181 12.27 -3.56 13.66
CA SER A 181 11.86 -4.23 14.90
C SER A 181 10.34 -4.23 15.08
N ALA A 182 9.68 -3.08 14.86
CA ALA A 182 8.22 -2.97 14.92
C ALA A 182 7.55 -3.87 13.87
N MET A 183 8.09 -3.91 12.66
CA MET A 183 7.60 -4.77 11.58
C MET A 183 7.77 -6.26 11.88
N GLU A 184 8.93 -6.67 12.42
CA GLU A 184 9.18 -8.05 12.84
C GLU A 184 8.24 -8.47 13.97
N MET A 185 7.99 -7.58 14.94
CA MET A 185 7.04 -7.81 16.02
C MET A 185 5.62 -7.99 15.48
N GLY A 186 5.17 -7.11 14.58
CA GLY A 186 3.84 -7.20 13.98
C GLY A 186 3.64 -8.46 13.15
N GLU A 187 4.64 -8.86 12.36
CA GLU A 187 4.60 -10.13 11.60
C GLU A 187 4.61 -11.37 12.51
N LYS A 188 5.36 -11.32 13.63
CA LYS A 188 5.32 -12.40 14.64
C LYS A 188 3.93 -12.52 15.26
N ASN A 189 3.32 -11.40 15.63
CA ASN A 189 1.97 -11.37 16.21
C ASN A 189 0.93 -11.85 15.20
N ARG A 190 1.06 -11.45 13.93
CA ARG A 190 0.24 -11.94 12.82
C ARG A 190 0.31 -13.45 12.65
N LYS A 191 1.53 -14.02 12.68
CA LYS A 191 1.73 -15.48 12.60
C LYS A 191 1.12 -16.22 13.78
N ILE A 192 1.27 -15.69 15.00
CA ILE A 192 0.68 -16.30 16.21
C ILE A 192 -0.86 -16.27 16.13
N ALA A 193 -1.44 -15.14 15.71
CA ALA A 193 -2.88 -14.98 15.51
C ALA A 193 -3.40 -15.95 14.45
N ALA A 194 -2.68 -16.08 13.34
CA ALA A 194 -2.93 -17.05 12.28
C ALA A 194 -2.99 -18.50 12.81
N THR A 195 -1.98 -18.92 13.58
CA THR A 195 -1.94 -20.28 14.16
C THR A 195 -3.06 -20.51 15.18
N LYS A 196 -3.36 -19.53 16.04
CA LYS A 196 -4.42 -19.64 17.06
C LYS A 196 -5.83 -19.71 16.46
N MET A 197 -6.06 -18.99 15.36
CA MET A 197 -7.37 -18.91 14.70
C MET A 197 -7.50 -19.84 13.49
N ASN A 198 -6.47 -20.64 13.18
CA ASN A 198 -6.37 -21.45 11.96
C ASN A 198 -6.58 -20.62 10.68
N ILE A 199 -6.09 -19.38 10.71
CA ILE A 199 -6.16 -18.41 9.61
C ILE A 199 -4.83 -18.47 8.85
N GLN A 200 -4.89 -18.37 7.53
CA GLN A 200 -3.70 -18.14 6.72
C GLN A 200 -3.54 -16.64 6.50
N SER A 201 -2.33 -16.09 6.65
CA SER A 201 -2.08 -14.64 6.44
C SER A 201 -2.47 -14.13 5.05
N SER A 202 -2.65 -15.03 4.08
CA SER A 202 -3.18 -14.69 2.76
C SER A 202 -4.68 -14.35 2.74
N ARG A 203 -5.39 -14.57 3.85
CA ARG A 203 -6.84 -14.39 3.98
C ARG A 203 -7.21 -13.17 4.83
N SER A 204 -6.21 -12.37 5.22
CA SER A 204 -6.37 -11.09 5.89
C SER A 204 -5.66 -9.98 5.12
N HIS A 205 -6.16 -8.75 5.24
CA HIS A 205 -5.46 -7.58 4.71
C HIS A 205 -4.54 -7.03 5.79
N LEU A 206 -3.28 -6.83 5.46
CA LEU A 206 -2.34 -6.13 6.33
C LEU A 206 -2.28 -4.66 5.92
N VAL A 207 -2.33 -3.77 6.90
CA VAL A 207 -2.13 -2.34 6.71
C VAL A 207 -1.04 -1.87 7.66
N VAL A 208 0.01 -1.28 7.09
CA VAL A 208 1.08 -0.58 7.81
C VAL A 208 0.94 0.90 7.45
N ALA A 209 0.90 1.77 8.45
CA ALA A 209 0.91 3.20 8.23
C ALA A 209 2.11 3.83 8.94
N LEU A 210 2.89 4.57 8.16
CA LEU A 210 4.03 5.36 8.59
C LEU A 210 3.64 6.84 8.53
N GLU A 211 3.72 7.53 9.65
CA GLU A 211 3.61 8.99 9.69
C GLU A 211 5.01 9.58 9.49
N VAL A 212 5.17 10.38 8.43
CA VAL A 212 6.44 11.02 8.05
C VAL A 212 6.31 12.50 8.32
N GLU A 213 7.24 13.07 9.09
CA GLU A 213 7.36 14.51 9.27
C GLU A 213 8.67 14.98 8.62
N GLY A 214 8.57 15.93 7.71
CA GLY A 214 9.72 16.60 7.10
C GLY A 214 9.82 18.02 7.66
N SER A 215 10.95 18.35 8.28
CA SER A 215 11.29 19.72 8.68
C SER A 215 12.36 20.29 7.75
N ASP A 216 12.07 21.41 7.10
CA ASP A 216 13.07 22.16 6.36
C ASP A 216 13.78 23.15 7.30
N GLU A 217 15.04 22.88 7.61
CA GLU A 217 15.85 23.71 8.52
C GLU A 217 16.12 25.13 7.96
N VAL A 218 15.98 25.33 6.65
CA VAL A 218 16.23 26.62 6.01
C VAL A 218 14.98 27.50 6.01
N SER A 219 13.79 26.92 5.82
CA SER A 219 12.52 27.66 5.86
C SER A 219 11.81 27.63 7.20
N GLY A 220 12.14 26.66 8.06
CA GLY A 220 11.42 26.38 9.31
C GLY A 220 10.05 25.74 9.10
N LEU A 221 9.68 25.40 7.85
CA LEU A 221 8.40 24.76 7.56
C LEU A 221 8.46 23.27 7.91
N THR A 222 7.39 22.82 8.58
CA THR A 222 7.15 21.39 8.80
C THR A 222 6.06 20.90 7.84
N SER A 223 6.23 19.67 7.41
CA SER A 223 5.32 18.97 6.52
C SER A 223 5.06 17.59 7.10
N ARG A 224 3.84 17.09 6.94
CA ARG A 224 3.42 15.82 7.52
C ARG A 224 2.63 15.03 6.50
N GLY A 225 3.12 13.85 6.16
CA GLY A 225 2.48 12.93 5.22
C GLY A 225 2.31 11.55 5.84
N THR A 226 1.36 10.79 5.33
CA THR A 226 1.16 9.40 5.77
C THR A 226 1.45 8.46 4.61
N LEU A 227 2.43 7.56 4.77
CA LEU A 227 2.69 6.46 3.86
C LEU A 227 1.94 5.23 4.37
N THR A 228 0.88 4.87 3.66
CA THR A 228 0.09 3.65 3.93
C THR A 228 0.51 2.55 2.97
N LEU A 229 0.94 1.43 3.52
CA LEU A 229 1.31 0.23 2.80
C LEU A 229 0.29 -0.86 3.11
N CYS A 230 -0.37 -1.39 2.09
CA CYS A 230 -1.35 -2.44 2.25
C CYS A 230 -0.94 -3.70 1.49
N ASP A 231 -0.85 -4.83 2.19
CA ASP A 231 -0.77 -6.16 1.59
C ASP A 231 -2.16 -6.78 1.63
N LEU A 232 -2.84 -6.78 0.48
CA LEU A 232 -4.22 -7.23 0.37
C LEU A 232 -4.32 -8.75 0.40
N ALA A 233 -5.40 -9.27 0.97
CA ALA A 233 -5.73 -10.69 0.91
C ALA A 233 -5.78 -11.20 -0.54
N GLY A 234 -5.59 -12.52 -0.69
CA GLY A 234 -5.63 -13.21 -1.96
C GLY A 234 -6.94 -12.97 -2.70
N SER A 235 -6.86 -12.65 -4.00
CA SER A 235 -8.01 -12.37 -4.86
C SER A 235 -8.61 -13.63 -5.52
N GLU A 236 -8.31 -14.82 -5.00
CA GLU A 236 -8.81 -16.09 -5.51
C GLU A 236 -10.35 -16.17 -5.50
N ARG A 237 -10.92 -16.73 -6.57
CA ARG A 237 -12.37 -16.91 -6.68
C ARG A 237 -12.86 -18.06 -5.81
N ILE A 238 -13.90 -17.80 -5.02
CA ILE A 238 -14.59 -18.79 -4.16
C ILE A 238 -15.08 -20.01 -4.95
N SER A 239 -15.46 -19.83 -6.21
CA SER A 239 -16.00 -20.92 -7.04
C SER A 239 -15.00 -22.04 -7.35
N LYS A 240 -13.71 -21.86 -7.06
CA LYS A 240 -12.68 -22.91 -7.17
C LYS A 240 -12.37 -23.61 -5.85
N THR A 241 -13.00 -23.21 -4.75
CA THR A 241 -12.73 -23.74 -3.42
C THR A 241 -13.97 -24.47 -2.90
N GLU A 242 -13.82 -25.74 -2.49
CA GLU A 242 -14.86 -26.53 -1.78
C GLU A 242 -15.04 -26.03 -0.33
N ALA A 243 -15.08 -24.71 -0.13
CA ALA A 243 -15.12 -24.09 1.18
C ALA A 243 -16.53 -24.22 1.79
N THR A 244 -16.65 -24.96 2.90
CA THR A 244 -17.88 -25.11 3.68
C THR A 244 -17.83 -24.33 5.00
N GLY A 245 -19.00 -23.92 5.50
CA GLY A 245 -19.16 -23.28 6.81
C GLY A 245 -18.40 -21.95 6.95
N GLN A 246 -17.61 -21.82 8.03
CA GLN A 246 -16.91 -20.59 8.40
C GLN A 246 -15.92 -20.08 7.33
N ARG A 247 -15.35 -20.99 6.52
CA ARG A 247 -14.46 -20.62 5.41
C ARG A 247 -15.17 -19.87 4.29
N LEU A 248 -16.47 -20.13 4.08
CA LEU A 248 -17.29 -19.44 3.08
C LEU A 248 -17.56 -18.00 3.51
N VAL A 249 -17.90 -17.79 4.78
CA VAL A 249 -18.11 -16.44 5.36
C VAL A 249 -16.86 -15.59 5.22
N GLU A 250 -15.71 -16.16 5.57
CA GLU A 250 -14.40 -15.51 5.44
C GLU A 250 -14.08 -15.15 3.99
N ALA A 251 -14.27 -16.08 3.06
CA ALA A 251 -14.01 -15.82 1.65
C ALA A 251 -14.98 -14.77 1.06
N ALA A 252 -16.23 -14.74 1.53
CA ALA A 252 -17.20 -13.71 1.19
C ALA A 252 -16.76 -12.33 1.70
N ALA A 253 -16.22 -12.23 2.92
CA ALA A 253 -15.71 -10.99 3.48
C ALA A 253 -14.47 -10.46 2.71
N ILE A 254 -13.55 -11.34 2.33
CA ILE A 254 -12.40 -10.99 1.48
C ILE A 254 -12.87 -10.43 0.14
N ASN A 255 -13.80 -11.12 -0.54
CA ASN A 255 -14.30 -10.64 -1.82
C ASN A 255 -15.13 -9.35 -1.69
N LYS A 256 -15.87 -9.18 -0.59
CA LYS A 256 -16.60 -7.94 -0.30
C LYS A 256 -15.64 -6.76 -0.21
N SER A 257 -14.58 -6.87 0.60
CA SER A 257 -13.59 -5.80 0.77
C SER A 257 -12.83 -5.49 -0.53
N LEU A 258 -12.41 -6.51 -1.28
CA LEU A 258 -11.75 -6.31 -2.58
C LEU A 258 -12.68 -5.74 -3.67
N THR A 259 -13.96 -6.15 -3.68
CA THR A 259 -14.97 -5.60 -4.61
C THR A 259 -15.27 -4.14 -4.27
N ALA A 260 -15.44 -3.82 -2.98
CA ALA A 260 -15.63 -2.45 -2.52
C ALA A 260 -14.44 -1.56 -2.92
N LEU A 261 -13.21 -2.06 -2.78
CA LEU A 261 -12.00 -1.35 -3.22
C LEU A 261 -12.01 -1.09 -4.73
N GLY A 262 -12.42 -2.07 -5.54
CA GLY A 262 -12.61 -1.89 -6.99
C GLY A 262 -13.68 -0.85 -7.34
N GLN A 263 -14.79 -0.81 -6.61
CA GLN A 263 -15.84 0.20 -6.76
C GLN A 263 -15.35 1.60 -6.42
N VAL A 264 -14.57 1.74 -5.34
CA VAL A 264 -13.93 3.01 -4.96
C VAL A 264 -13.00 3.49 -6.06
N PHE A 265 -12.13 2.65 -6.60
CA PHE A 265 -11.24 3.04 -7.70
C PHE A 265 -11.99 3.42 -8.98
N SER A 266 -13.05 2.69 -9.33
CA SER A 266 -13.90 3.04 -10.47
C SER A 266 -14.56 4.41 -10.28
N ALA A 267 -15.10 4.67 -9.10
CA ALA A 267 -15.72 5.95 -8.76
C ALA A 267 -14.72 7.11 -8.79
N LEU A 268 -13.51 6.91 -8.25
CA LEU A 268 -12.42 7.91 -8.27
C LEU A 268 -11.96 8.19 -9.71
N LYS A 269 -11.79 7.16 -10.54
CA LYS A 269 -11.39 7.32 -11.95
C LYS A 269 -12.42 8.10 -12.76
N CYS A 270 -13.70 7.93 -12.46
CA CYS A 270 -14.80 8.62 -13.14
C CYS A 270 -15.13 9.99 -12.51
N ASN A 271 -14.36 10.48 -11.53
CA ASN A 271 -14.68 11.70 -10.77
C ASN A 271 -16.13 11.73 -10.25
N ALA A 272 -16.62 10.59 -9.77
CA ALA A 272 -17.98 10.47 -9.28
C ALA A 272 -18.21 11.37 -8.05
N LEU A 273 -19.38 11.99 -7.97
CA LEU A 273 -19.76 12.86 -6.86
C LEU A 273 -19.75 12.13 -5.50
N HIS A 274 -20.11 10.85 -5.50
CA HIS A 274 -20.12 10.00 -4.31
C HIS A 274 -19.22 8.78 -4.51
N VAL A 275 -18.27 8.59 -3.58
CA VAL A 275 -17.35 7.45 -3.56
C VAL A 275 -17.69 6.55 -2.36
N PRO A 276 -17.96 5.24 -2.57
CA PRO A 276 -18.55 4.37 -1.55
C PRO A 276 -17.50 3.80 -0.57
N PHE A 277 -16.74 4.67 0.12
CA PHE A 277 -15.70 4.26 1.07
C PHE A 277 -16.25 3.43 2.24
N ARG A 278 -17.53 3.57 2.58
CA ARG A 278 -18.17 2.87 3.72
C ARG A 278 -18.55 1.41 3.44
N ASN A 279 -18.38 0.92 2.21
CA ASN A 279 -18.79 -0.44 1.84
C ASN A 279 -17.93 -1.55 2.49
N SER A 280 -16.74 -1.22 2.99
CA SER A 280 -15.89 -2.12 3.78
C SER A 280 -15.03 -1.35 4.78
N LYS A 281 -14.60 -2.00 5.88
CA LYS A 281 -13.65 -1.38 6.82
C LYS A 281 -12.32 -1.02 6.15
N LEU A 282 -11.87 -1.81 5.17
CA LEU A 282 -10.65 -1.53 4.40
C LEU A 282 -10.76 -0.21 3.63
N THR A 283 -11.79 -0.07 2.79
CA THR A 283 -11.98 1.16 2.00
C THR A 283 -12.21 2.38 2.88
N HIS A 284 -12.86 2.18 4.03
CA HIS A 284 -13.13 3.26 4.95
C HIS A 284 -11.85 3.73 5.65
N LEU A 285 -11.02 2.79 6.11
CA LEU A 285 -9.70 3.09 6.68
C LEU A 285 -8.81 3.82 5.68
N LEU A 286 -8.81 3.39 4.40
CA LEU A 286 -7.97 3.96 3.36
C LEU A 286 -8.50 5.28 2.77
N GLN A 287 -9.69 5.74 3.17
CA GLN A 287 -10.31 6.95 2.62
C GLN A 287 -9.37 8.19 2.61
N PRO A 288 -8.63 8.50 3.69
CA PRO A 288 -7.71 9.65 3.70
C PRO A 288 -6.50 9.48 2.75
N SER A 289 -6.14 8.24 2.43
CA SER A 289 -5.01 7.89 1.57
C SER A 289 -5.44 7.64 0.11
N LEU A 290 -6.74 7.68 -0.18
CA LEU A 290 -7.31 7.43 -1.52
C LEU A 290 -8.10 8.63 -2.08
N SER A 291 -8.27 9.71 -1.31
CA SER A 291 -9.06 10.88 -1.70
C SER A 291 -8.25 12.18 -1.66
N GLY A 292 -8.74 13.21 -2.37
CA GLY A 292 -8.04 14.49 -2.47
C GLY A 292 -6.75 14.39 -3.28
N ASP A 293 -5.68 15.00 -2.77
CA ASP A 293 -4.36 15.03 -3.41
C ASP A 293 -3.51 13.79 -3.12
N ALA A 294 -4.13 12.75 -2.54
CA ALA A 294 -3.44 11.52 -2.19
C ALA A 294 -2.94 10.78 -3.44
N LYS A 295 -1.72 10.25 -3.37
CA LYS A 295 -1.09 9.49 -4.46
C LYS A 295 -1.23 8.00 -4.20
N VAL A 296 -1.85 7.28 -5.12
CA VAL A 296 -2.12 5.84 -4.97
C VAL A 296 -1.33 5.05 -6.00
N ARG A 297 -0.61 4.04 -5.53
CA ARG A 297 0.10 3.09 -6.37
C ARG A 297 -0.35 1.67 -6.09
N LEU A 298 -0.85 0.99 -7.12
CA LEU A 298 -1.29 -0.39 -7.03
C LEU A 298 -0.26 -1.31 -7.70
N ASN A 299 0.48 -2.08 -6.92
CA ASN A 299 1.36 -3.14 -7.39
C ASN A 299 0.56 -4.45 -7.55
N LYS A 300 0.11 -4.73 -8.77
CA LYS A 300 -0.57 -5.96 -9.13
C LYS A 300 0.44 -7.04 -9.50
N SER A 301 0.53 -8.08 -8.67
CA SER A 301 1.42 -9.22 -8.91
C SER A 301 0.67 -10.38 -9.55
N PHE A 302 1.16 -10.85 -10.71
CA PHE A 302 0.65 -12.03 -11.41
C PHE A 302 1.65 -13.20 -11.31
N ILE A 303 1.11 -14.42 -11.26
CA ILE A 303 1.84 -15.69 -11.45
C ILE A 303 1.46 -16.25 -12.82
#